data_AF-A0A7S2D375-F1
#
_entry.id   AF-A0A7S2D375-F1
#
_cell.length_a   1.000
_cell.length_b   1.000
_cell.length_c   1.000
_cell.angle_alpha   90.00
_cell.angle_beta   90.00
_cell.angle_gamma   90.00
#
_symmetry.space_group_name_H-M   'P 1'
#
loop_
_entity.id
_entity.type
_entity.pdbx_description
1 polymer ?
#
loop_
_entity_poly.entity_id
_entity_poly.type
_entity_poly.pdbx_seq_one_letter_code
_entity_poly.pdbx_strand_id
1 'polypeptide(L)'
;NFSASVKRDFAELRKELAPALLALPYDAEGRFSSTAVRYALHRLFIRVRGWSLVGLDPEGQAWNGTWTSKVALLGQAPASVRHTIAERLEGPGLSGNDVVAFAVLLQYLAREDATKH
;
A
#
# COMPACT_ATOMS: atom_id res chain seq x y z
N ASN A 1 2.01 -16.98 -16.66
CA ASN A 1 2.46 -15.61 -17.02
C ASN A 1 2.30 -14.62 -15.86
N PHE A 2 3.36 -14.41 -15.08
CA PHE A 2 3.41 -13.47 -13.95
C PHE A 2 3.00 -12.04 -14.34
N SER A 3 3.50 -11.53 -15.48
CA SER A 3 3.17 -10.19 -15.99
C SER A 3 1.66 -9.98 -16.28
N ALA A 4 0.95 -11.02 -16.72
CA ALA A 4 -0.48 -10.93 -17.00
C ALA A 4 -1.32 -10.87 -15.71
N SER A 5 -0.89 -11.57 -14.65
CA SER A 5 -1.55 -11.51 -13.34
C SER A 5 -1.37 -10.12 -12.72
N VAL A 6 -0.14 -9.61 -12.69
CA VAL A 6 0.16 -8.29 -12.12
C VAL A 6 -0.64 -7.17 -12.80
N LYS A 7 -0.76 -7.21 -14.14
CA LYS A 7 -1.58 -6.22 -14.87
C LYS A 7 -3.06 -6.31 -14.51
N ARG A 8 -3.59 -7.51 -14.29
CA ARG A 8 -4.98 -7.73 -13.88
C ARG A 8 -5.21 -7.24 -12.45
N ASP A 9 -4.37 -7.67 -11.51
CA ASP A 9 -4.41 -7.26 -10.11
C ASP A 9 -4.31 -5.72 -10.01
N PHE A 10 -3.47 -5.07 -10.82
CA PHE A 10 -3.39 -3.61 -10.89
C PHE A 10 -4.68 -2.96 -11.36
N ALA A 11 -5.30 -3.46 -12.44
CA ALA A 11 -6.55 -2.90 -12.96
C ALA A 11 -7.72 -3.07 -11.98
N GLU A 12 -7.80 -4.23 -11.32
CA GLU A 12 -8.80 -4.52 -10.29
C GLU A 12 -8.63 -3.60 -9.08
N LEU A 13 -7.43 -3.55 -8.50
CA LEU A 13 -7.16 -2.72 -7.33
C LEU A 13 -7.29 -1.23 -7.64
N ARG A 14 -6.96 -0.78 -8.86
CA ARG A 14 -7.23 0.60 -9.29
C ARG A 14 -8.72 0.93 -9.21
N LYS A 15 -9.58 0.03 -9.70
CA LYS A 15 -11.04 0.23 -9.68
C LYS A 15 -11.57 0.27 -8.25
N GLU A 16 -11.03 -0.58 -7.37
CA GLU A 16 -11.44 -0.65 -5.95
C GLU A 16 -10.93 0.54 -5.13
N LEU A 17 -9.72 1.05 -5.42
CA LEU A 17 -9.13 2.21 -4.75
C LEU A 17 -9.72 3.54 -5.22
N ALA A 18 -10.22 3.62 -6.46
CA ALA A 18 -10.66 4.88 -7.06
C ALA A 18 -11.63 5.68 -6.16
N PRO A 19 -12.69 5.09 -5.57
CA PRO A 19 -13.60 5.83 -4.68
C PRO A 19 -12.93 6.35 -3.40
N ALA A 20 -11.91 5.66 -2.88
CA ALA A 20 -11.18 6.11 -1.71
C ALA A 20 -10.22 7.25 -2.07
N LEU A 21 -9.49 7.14 -3.18
CA LEU A 21 -8.56 8.16 -3.64
C LEU A 21 -9.27 9.47 -4.04
N LEU A 22 -10.45 9.38 -4.66
CA LEU A 22 -11.25 10.55 -5.03
C LEU A 22 -11.74 11.36 -3.81
N ALA A 23 -11.86 10.71 -2.65
CA ALA A 23 -12.33 11.36 -1.42
C ALA A 23 -11.19 11.96 -0.59
N LEU A 24 -9.94 11.76 -1.00
CA LEU A 24 -8.77 12.18 -0.23
C LEU A 24 -8.16 13.48 -0.78
N PRO A 25 -7.68 14.37 0.09
CA PRO A 25 -6.94 15.54 -0.34
C PRO A 25 -5.62 15.11 -1.01
N TYR A 26 -5.29 15.78 -2.12
CA TYR A 26 -4.03 15.66 -2.84
C TYR A 26 -3.39 17.03 -3.02
N ASP A 27 -2.07 17.08 -3.22
CA ASP A 27 -1.33 18.33 -3.43
C ASP A 27 -1.52 18.91 -4.85
N ALA A 28 -0.92 20.06 -5.14
CA ALA A 28 -1.07 20.72 -6.44
C ALA A 28 -0.61 19.85 -7.64
N GLU A 29 0.22 18.84 -7.39
CA GLU A 29 0.73 17.91 -8.39
C GLU A 29 -0.02 16.57 -8.40
N GLY A 30 -1.12 16.45 -7.66
CA GLY A 30 -1.95 15.23 -7.66
C GLY A 30 -1.37 14.10 -6.81
N ARG A 31 -0.52 14.40 -5.84
CA ARG A 31 0.08 13.40 -4.95
C ARG A 31 -0.65 13.36 -3.61
N PHE A 32 -0.80 12.15 -3.10
CA PHE A 32 -1.38 11.86 -1.80
C PHE A 32 -0.30 11.87 -0.74
N SER A 33 -0.59 12.54 0.38
CA SER A 33 0.27 12.49 1.56
C SER A 33 0.36 11.08 2.11
N SER A 34 1.43 10.79 2.85
CA SER A 34 1.61 9.50 3.52
C SER A 34 0.39 9.08 4.36
N THR A 35 -0.25 10.05 5.04
CA THR A 35 -1.47 9.83 5.82
C THR A 35 -2.66 9.42 4.94
N ALA A 36 -2.87 10.11 3.82
CA ALA A 36 -3.94 9.78 2.88
C ALA A 36 -3.75 8.39 2.25
N VAL A 37 -2.51 8.05 1.87
CA VAL A 37 -2.16 6.73 1.34
C VAL A 37 -2.47 5.64 2.35
N ARG A 38 -2.04 5.80 3.61
CA ARG A 38 -2.29 4.82 4.68
C ARG A 38 -3.78 4.57 4.84
N TYR A 39 -4.58 5.63 4.92
CA TYR A 39 -6.03 5.53 5.04
C TYR A 39 -6.65 4.77 3.86
N ALA A 40 -6.25 5.11 2.62
CA ALA A 40 -6.75 4.45 1.42
C ALA A 40 -6.47 2.94 1.42
N LEU A 41 -5.23 2.56 1.76
CA LEU A 41 -4.81 1.15 1.78
C LEU A 41 -5.49 0.39 2.91
N HIS A 42 -5.55 0.95 4.12
CA HIS A 42 -6.25 0.34 5.24
C HIS A 42 -7.72 0.05 4.89
N ARG A 43 -8.42 1.07 4.35
CA ARG A 43 -9.82 0.92 3.93
C ARG A 43 -10.00 -0.12 2.83
N LEU A 44 -9.07 -0.21 1.89
CA LEU A 44 -9.09 -1.23 0.82
C LEU A 44 -8.99 -2.65 1.39
N PHE A 45 -7.97 -2.91 2.21
CA PHE A 45 -7.67 -4.26 2.70
C PHE A 45 -8.70 -4.78 3.69
N ILE A 46 -9.25 -3.91 4.56
CA ILE A 46 -10.38 -4.28 5.42
C ILE A 46 -11.62 -4.57 4.58
N ARG A 47 -12.00 -3.65 3.67
CA ARG A 47 -13.30 -3.72 2.99
C ARG A 47 -13.38 -4.84 1.96
N VAL A 48 -12.31 -5.05 1.19
CA VAL A 48 -12.36 -5.98 0.04
C VAL A 48 -11.83 -7.35 0.41
N ARG A 49 -10.80 -7.40 1.27
CA ARG A 49 -10.04 -8.63 1.52
C ARG A 49 -10.24 -9.18 2.93
N GLY A 50 -10.88 -8.43 3.84
CA GLY A 50 -11.01 -8.81 5.25
C GLY A 50 -9.65 -8.89 5.97
N TRP A 51 -8.61 -8.29 5.41
CA TRP A 51 -7.25 -8.36 5.94
C TRP A 51 -6.98 -7.14 6.82
N SER A 52 -6.70 -7.35 8.10
CA SER A 52 -6.06 -6.34 8.93
C SER A 52 -4.54 -6.52 8.83
N LEU A 53 -3.89 -5.57 8.16
CA LEU A 53 -2.43 -5.58 8.03
C LEU A 53 -1.82 -4.87 9.24
N VAL A 54 -1.11 -5.61 10.09
CA VAL A 54 -0.34 -5.05 11.21
C VAL A 54 0.59 -3.98 10.68
N GLY A 55 0.48 -2.78 11.24
CA GLY A 55 1.20 -1.60 10.78
C GLY A 55 0.30 -0.58 10.09
N LEU A 56 -0.76 -0.99 9.39
CA LEU A 56 -1.75 -0.10 8.72
C LEU A 56 -2.93 0.33 9.62
N ASP A 57 -2.97 -0.10 10.88
CA ASP A 57 -4.05 0.23 11.81
C ASP A 57 -4.05 1.71 12.24
N PRO A 58 -5.22 2.37 12.31
CA PRO A 58 -5.35 3.80 12.64
C PRO A 58 -4.98 4.18 14.09
N GLU A 59 -4.80 3.22 15.01
CA GLU A 59 -4.62 3.47 16.46
C GLU A 59 -3.17 3.37 16.99
N GLY A 60 -2.15 3.32 16.13
CA GLY A 60 -0.91 4.04 16.44
C GLY A 60 0.11 3.50 17.46
N GLN A 61 0.70 2.32 17.23
CA GLN A 61 2.01 1.99 17.84
C GLN A 61 3.10 1.53 16.86
N ALA A 62 2.75 1.22 15.61
CA ALA A 62 3.73 0.94 14.57
C ALA A 62 4.39 2.23 14.00
N TRP A 63 4.09 3.39 14.59
CA TRP A 63 4.15 4.68 13.89
C TRP A 63 5.32 5.58 14.29
N ASN A 64 6.01 5.28 15.40
CA ASN A 64 7.30 5.89 15.71
C ASN A 64 8.41 4.96 15.18
N GLY A 65 8.89 5.23 13.97
CA GLY A 65 9.97 4.49 13.28
C GLY A 65 9.66 4.22 11.81
N THR A 66 10.68 3.80 11.06
CA THR A 66 10.60 3.46 9.62
C THR A 66 9.47 2.46 9.37
N TRP A 67 8.29 2.93 8.95
CA TRP A 67 7.08 2.12 8.80
C TRP A 67 7.26 0.88 7.90
N THR A 68 8.19 0.95 6.95
CA THR A 68 8.52 -0.14 6.01
C THR A 68 9.12 -1.37 6.69
N SER A 69 9.59 -1.28 7.94
CA SER A 69 10.01 -2.43 8.76
C SER A 69 8.92 -2.97 9.68
N LYS A 70 7.82 -2.23 9.89
CA LYS A 70 6.74 -2.59 10.83
C LYS A 70 5.46 -3.11 10.18
N VAL A 71 5.25 -2.87 8.88
CA VAL A 71 4.30 -3.69 8.11
C VAL A 71 4.94 -5.05 7.93
N ALA A 72 4.46 -6.06 8.65
CA ALA A 72 5.05 -7.40 8.69
C ALA A 72 5.34 -7.96 7.27
N LEU A 73 4.43 -7.70 6.34
CA LEU A 73 4.57 -8.08 4.92
C LEU A 73 5.71 -7.33 4.20
N LEU A 74 5.90 -6.03 4.45
CA LEU A 74 6.96 -5.26 3.80
C LEU A 74 8.34 -5.67 4.28
N GLY A 75 8.46 -6.27 5.47
CA GLY A 75 9.70 -6.89 5.93
C GLY A 75 10.23 -7.96 4.98
N GLN A 76 9.34 -8.59 4.20
CA GLN A 76 9.71 -9.59 3.19
C GLN A 76 10.09 -9.00 1.83
N ALA A 77 9.80 -7.72 1.59
CA ALA A 77 10.21 -7.05 0.36
C ALA A 77 11.73 -6.78 0.36
N PRO A 78 12.37 -6.80 -0.82
CA PRO A 78 13.78 -6.39 -0.96
C PRO A 78 14.04 -5.02 -0.33
N ALA A 79 15.23 -4.85 0.26
CA ALA A 79 15.59 -3.60 0.95
C ALA A 79 15.50 -2.36 0.03
N SER A 80 15.80 -2.51 -1.26
CA SER A 80 15.64 -1.46 -2.27
C SER A 80 14.19 -1.00 -2.42
N VAL A 81 13.24 -1.94 -2.47
CA VAL A 81 11.81 -1.64 -2.58
C VAL A 81 11.32 -0.91 -1.32
N ARG A 82 11.73 -1.37 -0.14
CA ARG A 82 11.42 -0.70 1.13
C ARG A 82 11.98 0.72 1.18
N HIS A 83 13.20 0.92 0.71
CA HIS A 83 13.84 2.24 0.70
C HIS A 83 13.11 3.21 -0.21
N THR A 84 12.81 2.81 -1.46
CA THR A 84 12.06 3.66 -2.40
C THR A 84 10.67 4.03 -1.88
N ILE A 85 9.96 3.09 -1.24
CA ILE A 85 8.65 3.38 -0.65
C ILE A 85 8.79 4.36 0.52
N ALA A 86 9.79 4.19 1.38
CA ALA A 86 10.05 5.10 2.48
C ALA A 86 10.39 6.51 1.97
N GLU A 87 11.31 6.64 1.02
CA GLU A 87 11.70 7.93 0.42
C GLU A 87 10.50 8.66 -0.22
N ARG A 88 9.62 7.95 -0.90
CA ARG A 88 8.43 8.55 -1.52
C ARG A 88 7.40 9.00 -0.49
N LEU A 89 7.26 8.27 0.61
CA LEU A 89 6.34 8.58 1.70
C LEU A 89 6.88 9.66 2.65
N GLU A 90 8.20 9.77 2.80
CA GLU A 90 8.89 10.82 3.56
C GLU A 90 9.12 12.09 2.71
N GLY A 91 9.13 11.95 1.38
CA GLY A 91 9.29 13.02 0.41
C GLY A 91 7.96 13.56 -0.15
N PRO A 92 7.80 13.67 -1.49
CA PRO A 92 6.72 14.44 -2.13
C PRO A 92 5.33 13.78 -2.07
N GLY A 93 5.19 12.60 -1.48
CA GLY A 93 3.95 11.80 -1.51
C GLY A 93 3.86 10.87 -2.72
N LEU A 94 2.71 10.20 -2.87
CA LEU A 94 2.49 9.16 -3.88
C LEU A 94 1.40 9.57 -4.88
N SER A 95 1.64 9.35 -6.17
CA SER A 95 0.57 9.47 -7.17
C SER A 95 -0.46 8.35 -6.99
N GLY A 96 -1.66 8.51 -7.56
CA GLY A 96 -2.66 7.44 -7.55
C GLY A 96 -2.15 6.11 -8.15
N ASN A 97 -1.29 6.17 -9.17
CA ASN A 97 -0.66 4.97 -9.73
C ASN A 97 0.30 4.31 -8.74
N ASP A 98 1.07 5.10 -8.00
CA ASP A 98 2.00 4.57 -7.01
C ASP A 98 1.23 3.91 -5.85
N VAL A 99 0.10 4.49 -5.43
CA VAL A 99 -0.78 3.88 -4.42
C VAL A 99 -1.31 2.52 -4.89
N VAL A 100 -1.76 2.43 -6.15
CA VAL A 100 -2.23 1.15 -6.71
C VAL A 100 -1.09 0.14 -6.83
N ALA A 101 0.09 0.54 -7.29
CA ALA A 101 1.26 -0.32 -7.36
C ALA A 101 1.64 -0.86 -5.97
N PHE A 102 1.55 0.00 -4.96
CA PHE A 102 1.83 -0.40 -3.58
C PHE A 102 0.78 -1.37 -3.02
N ALA A 103 -0.50 -1.18 -3.36
CA ALA A 103 -1.55 -2.15 -3.02
C ALA A 103 -1.33 -3.52 -3.69
N VAL A 104 -0.92 -3.55 -4.96
CA VAL A 104 -0.57 -4.80 -5.67
C VAL A 104 0.58 -5.50 -4.96
N LEU A 105 1.62 -4.78 -4.56
CA LEU A 105 2.77 -5.34 -3.84
C LEU A 105 2.33 -5.94 -2.50
N LEU A 106 1.56 -5.21 -1.69
CA LEU A 106 1.05 -5.71 -0.41
C LEU A 106 0.18 -6.97 -0.60
N GLN A 107 -0.66 -6.99 -1.63
CA GLN A 107 -1.48 -8.16 -1.95
C GLN A 107 -0.63 -9.36 -2.37
N TYR A 108 0.42 -9.13 -3.17
CA TYR A 108 1.35 -10.17 -3.56
C TYR A 108 2.06 -10.80 -2.36
N LEU A 109 2.62 -9.96 -1.48
CA LEU A 109 3.32 -10.42 -0.28
C LEU A 109 2.39 -11.18 0.67
N ALA A 110 1.15 -10.70 0.85
CA ALA A 110 0.15 -11.40 1.65
C ALA A 110 -0.22 -12.79 1.07
N ARG A 111 -0.31 -12.90 -0.26
CA ARG A 111 -0.56 -14.19 -0.94
C ARG A 111 0.63 -15.13 -0.76
N GLU A 112 1.86 -14.65 -0.91
CA GLU A 112 3.06 -15.45 -0.69
C GLU A 112 3.14 -15.99 0.74
N ASP A 113 2.81 -15.16 1.74
CA ASP A 113 2.82 -15.59 3.14
C ASP A 113 1.76 -16.64 3.46
N ALA A 114 0.57 -16.54 2.87
CA ALA A 114 -0.47 -17.54 3.02
C ALA A 114 -0.07 -18.91 2.44
N THR A 115 0.86 -18.96 1.48
CA THR A 115 1.34 -20.24 0.90
C THR A 115 2.48 -20.91 1.66
N LYS A 116 3.06 -20.24 2.67
CA LYS A 116 4.18 -20.78 3.48
C LYS A 116 3.74 -21.59 4.70
N HIS A 117 2.44 -21.71 4.95
CA HIS A 117 1.83 -22.44 6.07
C HIS A 117 0.95 -23.58 5.56
#